data_AF-F7VY05-F1
#
_entry.id   AF-F7VY05-F1
#
_cell.length_a   1.000
_cell.length_b   1.000
_cell.length_c   1.000
_cell.angle_alpha   90.00
_cell.angle_beta   90.00
_cell.angle_gamma   90.00
#
_symmetry.space_group_name_H-M   'P 1'
#
loop_
_entity.id
_entity.type
_entity.pdbx_description
1 polymer ?
#
loop_
_entity_poly.entity_id
_entity_poly.type
_entity_poly.pdbx_seq_one_letter_code
_entity_poly.pdbx_strand_id
1 'polypeptide(L)'
;MKLTSSSIHTVIHPTAAFSANVPKPSGSPSAEPESQSWLHSQLNPKNRIDSLEPPENPPLENRWVYRPRNAVFALPLFLGDHVPPLRFDVFLSQEAGSCQQIRDLLDLDAAFHTKDAVRVQRLGISRHILRTLQAWTQSSQQGDSKHSLAEMYRNLPFGSRIIFENLEFDIRNIKITIAQTFHLEGQLLGLSKLSAQLGLPQDSLPEPIDIFKVRILGQLTESVCLVCMDDDDKVKVIATDAANGTEAKKEELWILKALTSGTKYLYTELRNLLQMPPHPHIISHPARLVTKQCQFGGKNAVVGFMIPYHSAGGLRDTLPLLRIHGQLALKDQLKWAIQLAQALVHISDQGQMYYPDLRLDNILLSQAGDIVMVDFEQRGLWCEFGAPEVNALEYVRILASNTLLEDNDPDLSIPEEITEKFTVLLTRELPDWEALEICENYNQRPEGYTSFNIAWLCLSKAEQEAAVVYMLGRVLWCIFEGQSGPDKAAFWQSYAREPDLQFPEMRYTPVELRGLVDECTRGRRDVLSSLVTRQGSRLVLLREKDTQESATDGEEKKEERILQVARDWWTTEVKAAEDFLQMRYEMRERGEWNENYFSRPSLRDVISRLEDFQRRSLS
;
A
#
# COMPACT_ATOMS: atom_id res chain seq x y z
N MET A 1 -16.29 -14.91 -9.60
CA MET A 1 -15.40 -15.35 -8.51
C MET A 1 -15.31 -14.26 -7.45
N LYS A 2 -15.32 -14.60 -6.15
CA LYS A 2 -15.14 -13.60 -5.07
C LYS A 2 -13.67 -13.16 -4.95
N LEU A 3 -13.44 -11.89 -4.61
CA LEU A 3 -12.11 -11.36 -4.34
C LEU A 3 -11.72 -11.67 -2.89
N THR A 4 -10.92 -12.72 -2.71
CA THR A 4 -10.41 -13.23 -1.43
C THR A 4 -8.89 -13.42 -1.50
N SER A 5 -8.21 -13.64 -0.36
CA SER A 5 -6.78 -13.97 -0.34
C SER A 5 -6.43 -15.13 -1.28
N SER A 6 -7.23 -16.21 -1.29
CA SER A 6 -7.05 -17.34 -2.21
C SER A 6 -7.16 -16.93 -3.69
N SER A 7 -8.09 -16.03 -4.05
CA SER A 7 -8.19 -15.52 -5.42
C SER A 7 -6.95 -14.70 -5.84
N ILE A 8 -6.22 -14.11 -4.88
CA ILE A 8 -4.97 -13.40 -5.19
C ILE A 8 -3.94 -14.41 -5.72
N HIS A 9 -3.75 -15.54 -5.03
CA HIS A 9 -2.79 -16.57 -5.44
C HIS A 9 -3.19 -17.30 -6.72
N THR A 10 -4.49 -17.52 -6.92
CA THR A 10 -5.02 -18.35 -8.03
C THR A 10 -5.40 -17.54 -9.27
N VAL A 11 -5.45 -16.21 -9.18
CA VAL A 11 -5.82 -15.32 -10.31
C VAL A 11 -4.84 -14.17 -10.50
N ILE A 12 -4.47 -13.46 -9.43
CA ILE A 12 -3.80 -12.15 -9.53
C ILE A 12 -2.27 -12.26 -9.48
N HIS A 13 -1.70 -13.31 -8.91
CA HIS A 13 -0.25 -13.53 -8.84
C HIS A 13 0.25 -14.53 -9.89
N PRO A 14 1.55 -14.48 -10.27
CA PRO A 14 2.16 -15.44 -11.19
C PRO A 14 2.09 -16.89 -10.72
N THR A 15 1.86 -17.11 -9.43
CA THR A 15 1.55 -18.43 -8.85
C THR A 15 0.37 -19.12 -9.54
N ALA A 16 -0.57 -18.37 -10.09
CA ALA A 16 -1.73 -18.88 -10.82
C ALA A 16 -1.36 -19.73 -12.06
N ALA A 17 -0.17 -19.53 -12.65
CA ALA A 17 0.33 -20.38 -13.73
C ALA A 17 0.51 -21.84 -13.29
N PHE A 18 0.76 -22.07 -11.99
CA PHE A 18 1.13 -23.37 -11.42
C PHE A 18 0.17 -23.87 -10.35
N SER A 19 -0.82 -23.07 -9.95
CA SER A 19 -1.84 -23.49 -8.98
C SER A 19 -2.63 -24.69 -9.52
N ALA A 20 -2.68 -25.77 -8.74
CA ALA A 20 -3.58 -26.89 -9.01
C ALA A 20 -5.03 -26.39 -9.05
N ASN A 21 -5.89 -27.03 -9.85
CA ASN A 21 -7.33 -26.83 -9.74
C ASN A 21 -7.75 -27.31 -8.34
N VAL A 22 -7.87 -26.40 -7.38
CA VAL A 22 -8.37 -26.74 -6.04
C VAL A 22 -9.78 -27.29 -6.25
N PRO A 23 -10.02 -28.60 -6.02
CA PRO A 23 -11.37 -29.10 -5.97
C PRO A 23 -11.99 -28.45 -4.74
N LYS A 24 -13.03 -27.64 -4.92
CA LYS A 24 -13.83 -27.24 -3.76
C LYS A 24 -14.26 -28.54 -3.05
N PRO A 25 -14.24 -28.60 -1.70
CA PRO A 25 -15.01 -29.63 -1.03
C PRO A 25 -16.43 -29.53 -1.57
N SER A 26 -16.99 -30.68 -1.97
CA SER A 26 -18.31 -30.83 -2.57
C SER A 26 -19.41 -30.34 -1.63
N GLY A 27 -19.52 -29.03 -1.49
CA GLY A 27 -20.69 -28.36 -0.97
C GLY A 27 -21.76 -28.53 -2.04
N SER A 28 -22.76 -29.34 -1.74
CA SER A 28 -23.90 -29.60 -2.59
C SER A 28 -24.48 -28.28 -3.09
N PRO A 29 -24.90 -28.17 -4.37
CA PRO A 29 -25.58 -26.99 -4.85
C PRO A 29 -26.81 -26.79 -3.96
N SER A 30 -26.89 -25.64 -3.29
CA SER A 30 -28.10 -25.27 -2.57
C SER A 30 -29.24 -25.26 -3.58
N ALA A 31 -30.12 -26.24 -3.44
CA ALA A 31 -31.41 -26.27 -4.12
C ALA A 31 -32.13 -24.93 -3.88
N GLU A 32 -33.02 -24.57 -4.81
CA GLU A 32 -33.97 -23.47 -4.69
C GLU A 32 -34.50 -23.31 -3.25
N PRO A 33 -34.81 -22.08 -2.79
CA PRO A 33 -35.02 -21.77 -1.39
C PRO A 33 -36.23 -22.52 -0.83
N GLU A 34 -36.02 -23.75 -0.38
CA GLU A 34 -36.80 -24.35 0.68
C GLU A 34 -36.78 -23.34 1.81
N SER A 35 -37.97 -22.93 2.26
CA SER A 35 -38.16 -21.98 3.34
C SER A 35 -37.05 -22.14 4.38
N GLN A 36 -36.12 -21.17 4.45
CA GLN A 36 -34.98 -21.27 5.38
C GLN A 36 -35.55 -21.65 6.74
N SER A 37 -35.21 -22.85 7.22
CA SER A 37 -35.76 -23.33 8.48
C SER A 37 -35.48 -22.27 9.54
N TRP A 38 -36.38 -22.07 10.51
CA TRP A 38 -36.20 -21.05 11.54
C TRP A 38 -34.82 -21.13 12.20
N LEU A 39 -34.21 -22.31 12.26
CA LEU A 39 -32.86 -22.53 12.79
C LEU A 39 -31.74 -21.86 11.97
N HIS A 40 -31.93 -21.60 10.68
CA HIS A 40 -30.95 -20.96 9.79
C HIS A 40 -31.39 -19.57 9.31
N SER A 41 -32.60 -19.15 9.65
CA SER A 41 -33.13 -17.83 9.32
C SER A 41 -32.33 -16.71 10.01
N GLN A 42 -32.10 -15.60 9.29
CA GLN A 42 -31.59 -14.33 9.82
C GLN A 42 -32.56 -13.64 10.79
N LEU A 43 -33.84 -14.06 10.80
CA LEU A 43 -34.82 -13.60 11.78
C LEU A 43 -34.67 -14.31 13.13
N ASN A 44 -33.92 -15.42 13.17
CA ASN A 44 -33.60 -16.08 14.43
C ASN A 44 -32.55 -15.27 15.18
N PRO A 45 -32.82 -14.83 16.43
CA PRO A 45 -31.88 -14.02 17.20
C PRO A 45 -30.48 -14.62 17.29
N LYS A 46 -30.34 -15.95 17.27
CA LYS A 46 -29.04 -16.63 17.36
C LYS A 46 -28.15 -16.44 16.12
N ASN A 47 -28.73 -16.14 14.96
CA ASN A 47 -28.03 -15.97 13.68
C ASN A 47 -28.02 -14.50 13.22
N ARG A 48 -28.46 -13.57 14.08
CA ARG A 48 -28.63 -12.16 13.76
C ARG A 48 -27.57 -11.35 14.48
N ILE A 49 -26.96 -10.41 13.75
CA ILE A 49 -26.18 -9.36 14.38
C ILE A 49 -27.14 -8.37 15.03
N ASP A 50 -27.09 -8.26 16.36
CA ASP A 50 -28.10 -7.50 17.11
C ASP A 50 -28.19 -6.03 16.73
N SER A 51 -27.05 -5.39 16.42
CA SER A 51 -27.05 -4.09 15.72
C SER A 51 -25.65 -3.74 15.19
N LEU A 52 -25.63 -2.93 14.13
CA LEU A 52 -24.45 -2.34 13.50
C LEU A 52 -24.47 -0.80 13.60
N GLU A 53 -25.32 -0.23 14.45
CA GLU A 53 -25.32 1.22 14.69
C GLU A 53 -24.07 1.62 15.46
N PRO A 54 -23.36 2.69 15.07
CA PRO A 54 -22.24 3.18 15.85
C PRO A 54 -22.70 3.56 17.28
N PRO A 55 -21.98 3.12 18.34
CA PRO A 55 -22.26 3.57 19.70
C PRO A 55 -22.03 5.08 19.85
N GLU A 56 -22.80 5.73 20.73
CA GLU A 56 -22.76 7.20 20.92
C GLU A 56 -21.43 7.69 21.49
N ASN A 57 -20.79 6.92 22.37
CA ASN A 57 -19.51 7.24 23.03
C ASN A 57 -18.59 6.01 23.06
N PRO A 58 -17.96 5.63 21.94
CA PRO A 58 -17.08 4.48 21.94
C PRO A 58 -15.78 4.80 22.71
N PRO A 59 -15.24 3.86 23.51
CA PRO A 59 -13.95 4.02 24.16
C PRO A 59 -12.77 4.01 23.18
N LEU A 60 -13.00 3.72 21.90
CA LEU A 60 -12.06 3.86 20.80
C LEU A 60 -12.70 4.65 19.63
N GLU A 61 -12.01 5.62 19.02
CA GLU A 61 -12.57 6.41 17.90
C GLU A 61 -12.37 5.67 16.60
N ASN A 62 -13.37 5.84 15.74
CA ASN A 62 -13.35 5.35 14.39
C ASN A 62 -12.58 6.29 13.46
N ARG A 63 -11.28 6.04 13.27
CA ARG A 63 -10.52 6.56 12.11
C ARG A 63 -9.85 5.39 11.38
N TRP A 64 -10.70 4.51 10.83
CA TRP A 64 -10.35 3.23 10.20
C TRP A 64 -9.70 3.44 8.84
N VAL A 65 -8.67 2.65 8.54
CA VAL A 65 -8.18 2.37 7.19
C VAL A 65 -7.98 0.85 7.11
N TYR A 66 -8.56 0.19 6.11
CA TYR A 66 -8.45 -1.27 5.99
C TYR A 66 -7.16 -1.65 5.26
N ARG A 67 -6.31 -2.42 5.93
CA ARG A 67 -5.05 -2.93 5.37
C ARG A 67 -5.32 -4.17 4.50
N PRO A 68 -4.53 -4.45 3.44
CA PRO A 68 -4.37 -5.84 3.03
C PRO A 68 -4.02 -6.71 4.26
N ARG A 69 -4.56 -7.93 4.38
CA ARG A 69 -4.36 -8.86 5.53
C ARG A 69 -5.21 -8.62 6.80
N ASN A 70 -6.46 -8.17 6.65
CA ASN A 70 -7.47 -8.13 7.74
C ASN A 70 -7.10 -7.31 8.98
N ALA A 71 -6.25 -6.29 8.82
CA ALA A 71 -5.90 -5.39 9.91
C ALA A 71 -6.70 -4.10 9.83
N VAL A 72 -7.11 -3.59 10.99
CA VAL A 72 -7.72 -2.28 11.11
C VAL A 72 -7.20 -1.45 12.28
N PHE A 73 -7.16 -0.14 12.08
CA PHE A 73 -6.63 0.81 13.05
C PHE A 73 -7.74 1.30 13.99
N ALA A 74 -7.49 1.20 15.30
CA ALA A 74 -8.37 1.71 16.34
C ALA A 74 -7.60 2.69 17.24
N LEU A 75 -8.21 3.86 17.53
CA LEU A 75 -7.62 4.88 18.39
C LEU A 75 -8.21 4.81 19.80
N PRO A 76 -7.44 4.55 20.87
CA PRO A 76 -7.97 4.36 22.22
C PRO A 76 -8.37 5.69 22.89
N LEU A 77 -9.60 6.15 22.63
CA LEU A 77 -10.18 7.35 23.25
C LEU A 77 -10.32 7.29 24.76
N PHE A 78 -10.32 6.10 25.36
CA PHE A 78 -10.33 5.96 26.82
C PHE A 78 -9.09 6.58 27.50
N LEU A 79 -8.06 6.96 26.74
CA LEU A 79 -6.89 7.70 27.23
C LEU A 79 -7.13 9.22 27.30
N GLY A 80 -8.31 9.70 26.88
CA GLY A 80 -8.66 11.11 26.81
C GLY A 80 -8.05 11.81 25.60
N ASP A 81 -7.79 13.10 25.74
CA ASP A 81 -7.31 13.93 24.64
C ASP A 81 -5.89 13.56 24.20
N HIS A 82 -5.11 12.84 25.03
CA HIS A 82 -3.72 12.50 24.71
C HIS A 82 -3.49 11.02 24.45
N VAL A 83 -3.46 10.66 23.16
CA VAL A 83 -3.17 9.30 22.70
C VAL A 83 -1.80 9.28 22.00
N PRO A 84 -0.79 8.61 22.58
CA PRO A 84 0.50 8.45 21.90
C PRO A 84 0.37 7.43 20.75
N PRO A 85 1.07 7.62 19.61
CA PRO A 85 0.93 6.77 18.43
C PRO A 85 1.66 5.42 18.57
N LEU A 86 1.33 4.60 19.59
CA LEU A 86 1.99 3.32 19.88
C LEU A 86 1.67 2.20 18.88
N ARG A 87 0.77 2.44 17.91
CA ARG A 87 0.34 1.47 16.88
C ARG A 87 -0.28 0.19 17.46
N PHE A 88 -1.35 0.37 18.24
CA PHE A 88 -2.11 -0.74 18.86
C PHE A 88 -3.23 -1.21 17.91
N ASP A 89 -2.82 -1.88 16.85
CA ASP A 89 -3.66 -2.17 15.68
C ASP A 89 -4.48 -3.45 15.88
N VAL A 90 -5.70 -3.53 15.32
CA VAL A 90 -6.62 -4.68 15.39
C VAL A 90 -6.38 -5.63 14.22
N PHE A 91 -6.37 -6.93 14.45
CA PHE A 91 -6.20 -7.97 13.43
C PHE A 91 -7.30 -9.02 13.56
N LEU A 92 -7.90 -9.40 12.44
CA LEU A 92 -8.79 -10.57 12.37
C LEU A 92 -7.97 -11.79 11.95
N SER A 93 -8.09 -12.89 12.69
CA SER A 93 -7.54 -14.18 12.23
C SER A 93 -8.18 -14.57 10.89
N GLN A 94 -7.48 -15.34 10.06
CA GLN A 94 -8.07 -15.81 8.79
C GLN A 94 -9.32 -16.66 9.03
N GLU A 95 -9.29 -17.50 10.07
CA GLU A 95 -10.37 -18.39 10.47
C GLU A 95 -11.63 -17.63 10.91
N ALA A 96 -11.45 -16.40 11.43
CA ALA A 96 -12.54 -15.57 11.90
C ALA A 96 -13.55 -15.23 10.79
N GLY A 97 -13.12 -15.22 9.53
CA GLY A 97 -13.98 -14.96 8.36
C GLY A 97 -14.48 -16.20 7.63
N SER A 98 -14.40 -17.40 8.22
CA SER A 98 -14.76 -18.66 7.55
C SER A 98 -16.28 -18.83 7.31
N CYS A 99 -17.12 -18.29 8.19
CA CYS A 99 -18.58 -18.38 8.06
C CYS A 99 -19.12 -17.45 6.97
N GLN A 100 -19.63 -18.02 5.87
CA GLN A 100 -20.12 -17.26 4.71
C GLN A 100 -21.19 -16.23 5.08
N GLN A 101 -22.11 -16.58 5.98
CA GLN A 101 -23.16 -15.66 6.43
C GLN A 101 -22.58 -14.42 7.14
N ILE A 102 -21.60 -14.61 8.02
CA ILE A 102 -20.92 -13.50 8.71
C ILE A 102 -20.16 -12.63 7.72
N ARG A 103 -19.47 -13.24 6.74
CA ARG A 103 -18.77 -12.48 5.69
C ARG A 103 -19.68 -11.53 4.94
N ASP A 104 -20.85 -12.02 4.53
CA ASP A 104 -21.80 -11.25 3.74
C ASP A 104 -22.44 -10.14 4.59
N LEU A 105 -22.81 -10.41 5.85
CA LEU A 105 -23.41 -9.42 6.74
C LEU A 105 -22.44 -8.33 7.21
N LEU A 106 -21.15 -8.63 7.26
CA LEU A 106 -20.10 -7.72 7.73
C LEU A 106 -19.35 -7.04 6.59
N ASP A 107 -19.76 -7.21 5.33
CA ASP A 107 -19.10 -6.64 4.16
C ASP A 107 -17.60 -7.00 4.06
N LEU A 108 -17.18 -8.19 4.51
CA LEU A 108 -15.76 -8.56 4.57
C LEU A 108 -15.08 -8.53 3.20
N ASP A 109 -15.79 -8.93 2.15
CA ASP A 109 -15.27 -8.92 0.79
C ASP A 109 -15.08 -7.48 0.26
N ALA A 110 -15.91 -6.52 0.69
CA ALA A 110 -15.75 -5.11 0.33
C ALA A 110 -14.66 -4.41 1.15
N ALA A 111 -14.41 -4.87 2.38
CA ALA A 111 -13.34 -4.35 3.22
C ALA A 111 -11.96 -4.49 2.55
N PHE A 112 -11.72 -5.63 1.88
CA PHE A 112 -10.45 -5.96 1.22
C PHE A 112 -9.90 -4.84 0.32
N HIS A 113 -10.73 -4.32 -0.60
CA HIS A 113 -10.31 -3.34 -1.61
C HIS A 113 -10.60 -1.87 -1.24
N THR A 114 -11.31 -1.61 -0.14
CA THR A 114 -11.75 -0.26 0.25
C THR A 114 -10.68 0.39 1.12
N LYS A 115 -10.13 1.53 0.70
CA LYS A 115 -8.99 2.19 1.38
C LYS A 115 -9.32 3.55 1.99
N ASP A 116 -10.41 4.19 1.60
CA ASP A 116 -10.79 5.50 2.14
C ASP A 116 -11.51 5.36 3.49
N ALA A 117 -11.13 6.20 4.44
CA ALA A 117 -11.63 6.13 5.81
C ALA A 117 -13.17 6.22 5.89
N VAL A 118 -13.79 7.07 5.06
CA VAL A 118 -15.24 7.31 5.10
C VAL A 118 -16.03 6.07 4.68
N ARG A 119 -15.67 5.40 3.57
CA ARG A 119 -16.33 4.15 3.17
C ARG A 119 -15.96 3.01 4.13
N VAL A 120 -14.72 2.90 4.60
CA VAL A 120 -14.32 1.85 5.56
C VAL A 120 -15.14 1.92 6.85
N GLN A 121 -15.38 3.13 7.40
CA GLN A 121 -16.20 3.32 8.60
C GLN A 121 -17.67 2.88 8.44
N ARG A 122 -18.16 2.80 7.20
CA ARG A 122 -19.55 2.41 6.91
C ARG A 122 -19.74 0.91 6.78
N LEU A 123 -18.66 0.14 6.63
CA LEU A 123 -18.70 -1.32 6.50
C LEU A 123 -19.19 -1.97 7.80
N GLY A 124 -19.94 -3.06 7.66
CA GLY A 124 -20.46 -3.83 8.78
C GLY A 124 -19.35 -4.28 9.74
N ILE A 125 -18.22 -4.76 9.21
CA ILE A 125 -17.09 -5.22 10.03
C ILE A 125 -16.50 -4.12 10.92
N SER A 126 -16.34 -2.90 10.42
CA SER A 126 -15.80 -1.79 11.22
C SER A 126 -16.70 -1.47 12.42
N ARG A 127 -18.02 -1.48 12.20
CA ARG A 127 -19.03 -1.25 13.24
C ARG A 127 -19.09 -2.40 14.23
N HIS A 128 -18.93 -3.62 13.74
CA HIS A 128 -18.92 -4.83 14.56
C HIS A 128 -17.69 -4.86 15.48
N ILE A 129 -16.48 -4.64 14.95
CA ILE A 129 -15.25 -4.56 15.74
C ILE A 129 -15.37 -3.45 16.79
N LEU A 130 -15.86 -2.26 16.44
CA LEU A 130 -16.03 -1.16 17.39
C LEU A 130 -16.88 -1.57 18.61
N ARG A 131 -18.01 -2.23 18.37
CA ARG A 131 -18.92 -2.70 19.43
C ARG A 131 -18.27 -3.77 20.29
N THR A 132 -17.57 -4.72 19.66
CA THR A 132 -16.83 -5.75 20.40
C THR A 132 -15.76 -5.13 21.28
N LEU A 133 -14.99 -4.18 20.76
CA LEU A 133 -13.98 -3.46 21.54
C LEU A 133 -14.59 -2.66 22.69
N GLN A 134 -15.76 -2.05 22.49
CA GLN A 134 -16.49 -1.37 23.57
C GLN A 134 -16.89 -2.34 24.68
N ALA A 135 -17.52 -3.47 24.33
CA ALA A 135 -17.93 -4.49 25.29
C ALA A 135 -16.71 -5.08 26.04
N TRP A 136 -15.63 -5.36 25.31
CA TRP A 136 -14.38 -5.85 25.87
C TRP A 136 -13.77 -4.85 26.87
N THR A 137 -13.64 -3.58 26.48
CA THR A 137 -13.10 -2.51 27.34
C THR A 137 -13.93 -2.35 28.61
N GLN A 138 -15.27 -2.35 28.51
CA GLN A 138 -16.16 -2.22 29.66
C GLN A 138 -16.07 -3.42 30.61
N SER A 139 -15.99 -4.64 30.07
CA SER A 139 -15.84 -5.85 30.87
C SER A 139 -14.51 -5.88 31.64
N SER A 140 -13.42 -5.41 31.02
CA SER A 140 -12.11 -5.30 31.67
C SER A 140 -12.04 -4.23 32.75
N GLN A 141 -12.87 -3.18 32.69
CA GLN A 141 -12.96 -2.16 33.75
C GLN A 141 -13.73 -2.63 34.99
N GLN A 142 -14.52 -3.71 34.89
CA GLN A 142 -15.34 -4.24 35.98
C GLN A 142 -14.65 -5.34 36.80
N GLY A 143 -13.48 -5.85 36.37
CA GLY A 143 -12.72 -6.88 37.09
C GLY A 143 -11.75 -6.32 38.13
N ASP A 144 -11.45 -7.12 39.17
CA ASP A 144 -10.49 -6.83 40.27
C ASP A 144 -9.01 -6.68 39.82
N SER A 145 -8.73 -6.48 38.52
CA SER A 145 -7.36 -6.35 38.03
C SER A 145 -6.77 -4.99 38.40
N LYS A 146 -5.71 -5.01 39.21
CA LYS A 146 -4.98 -3.85 39.75
C LYS A 146 -4.36 -2.87 38.72
N HIS A 147 -4.60 -3.05 37.42
CA HIS A 147 -4.02 -2.22 36.36
C HIS A 147 -5.11 -1.73 35.41
N SER A 148 -5.21 -0.40 35.26
CA SER A 148 -6.12 0.20 34.29
C SER A 148 -5.70 -0.16 32.85
N LEU A 149 -6.66 -0.25 31.93
CA LEU A 149 -6.38 -0.39 30.49
C LEU A 149 -5.42 0.70 29.96
N ALA A 150 -5.47 1.89 30.57
CA ALA A 150 -4.55 2.99 30.28
C ALA A 150 -3.10 2.67 30.68
N GLU A 151 -2.89 2.08 31.86
CA GLU A 151 -1.57 1.60 32.29
C GLU A 151 -1.04 0.49 31.39
N MET A 152 -1.91 -0.46 31.02
CA MET A 152 -1.56 -1.52 30.08
C MET A 152 -1.05 -0.92 28.77
N TYR A 153 -1.83 -0.02 28.17
CA TYR A 153 -1.50 0.62 26.90
C TYR A 153 -0.14 1.32 26.92
N ARG A 154 0.14 2.12 27.96
CA ARG A 154 1.42 2.83 28.11
C ARG A 154 2.62 1.89 28.25
N ASN A 155 2.40 0.67 28.76
CA ASN A 155 3.44 -0.32 28.97
C ASN A 155 3.60 -1.29 27.80
N LEU A 156 2.79 -1.19 26.73
CA LEU A 156 2.91 -2.08 25.57
C LEU A 156 4.20 -1.81 24.77
N PRO A 157 4.79 -2.87 24.19
CA PRO A 157 5.74 -2.71 23.10
C PRO A 157 5.12 -1.94 21.93
N PHE A 158 5.92 -1.15 21.23
CA PHE A 158 5.50 -0.49 20.00
C PHE A 158 4.98 -1.53 18.98
N GLY A 159 3.86 -1.24 18.32
CA GLY A 159 3.26 -2.10 17.30
C GLY A 159 2.49 -3.32 17.82
N SER A 160 2.18 -3.36 19.13
CA SER A 160 1.40 -4.45 19.73
C SER A 160 0.03 -4.58 19.06
N ARG A 161 -0.57 -5.77 19.10
CA ARG A 161 -1.76 -6.08 18.29
C ARG A 161 -2.92 -6.56 19.15
N ILE A 162 -4.14 -6.16 18.80
CA ILE A 162 -5.39 -6.75 19.29
C ILE A 162 -5.83 -7.82 18.28
N ILE A 163 -5.85 -9.09 18.68
CA ILE A 163 -6.22 -10.20 17.81
C ILE A 163 -7.65 -10.62 18.12
N PHE A 164 -8.50 -10.61 17.10
CA PHE A 164 -9.81 -11.24 17.11
C PHE A 164 -9.63 -12.66 16.61
N GLU A 165 -9.72 -13.63 17.52
CA GLU A 165 -9.47 -15.04 17.19
C GLU A 165 -10.61 -15.64 16.35
N ASN A 166 -11.84 -15.14 16.54
CA ASN A 166 -13.04 -15.54 15.82
C ASN A 166 -13.95 -14.33 15.53
N LEU A 167 -14.91 -14.47 14.60
CA LEU A 167 -16.06 -13.58 14.47
C LEU A 167 -17.34 -14.38 14.72
N GLU A 168 -18.26 -13.78 15.45
CA GLU A 168 -19.53 -14.39 15.84
C GLU A 168 -20.67 -13.37 15.70
N PHE A 169 -21.91 -13.84 15.55
CA PHE A 169 -23.07 -12.95 15.51
C PHE A 169 -23.23 -12.16 16.82
N ASP A 170 -22.96 -12.83 17.95
CA ASP A 170 -22.95 -12.23 19.29
C ASP A 170 -21.53 -11.81 19.67
N ILE A 171 -21.33 -10.50 19.85
CA ILE A 171 -20.03 -9.90 20.19
C ILE A 171 -19.44 -10.42 21.50
N ARG A 172 -20.26 -10.96 22.41
CA ARG A 172 -19.80 -11.50 23.70
C ARG A 172 -19.08 -12.83 23.56
N ASN A 173 -19.30 -13.53 22.45
CA ASN A 173 -18.64 -14.80 22.14
C ASN A 173 -17.34 -14.60 21.33
N ILE A 174 -17.00 -13.36 21.00
CA ILE A 174 -15.76 -13.03 20.30
C ILE A 174 -14.61 -13.01 21.29
N LYS A 175 -13.59 -13.80 21.02
CA LYS A 175 -12.39 -13.89 21.83
C LYS A 175 -11.34 -12.90 21.34
N ILE A 176 -10.90 -12.05 22.26
CA ILE A 176 -9.85 -11.05 22.03
C ILE A 176 -8.60 -11.41 22.81
N THR A 177 -7.45 -11.40 22.14
CA THR A 177 -6.13 -11.51 22.77
C THR A 177 -5.22 -10.35 22.38
N ILE A 178 -4.26 -10.03 23.24
CA ILE A 178 -3.26 -8.99 22.98
C ILE A 178 -1.93 -9.66 22.68
N ALA A 179 -1.42 -9.46 21.47
CA ALA A 179 -0.09 -9.92 21.09
C ALA A 179 0.94 -8.80 21.29
N GLN A 180 1.84 -9.01 22.25
CA GLN A 180 2.94 -8.09 22.54
C GLN A 180 4.09 -8.31 21.54
N THR A 181 4.43 -7.27 20.78
CA THR A 181 5.40 -7.34 19.67
C THR A 181 6.84 -7.01 20.12
N PHE A 182 7.35 -7.69 21.14
CA PHE A 182 8.74 -7.48 21.60
C PHE A 182 9.78 -7.74 20.50
N HIS A 183 9.51 -8.68 19.59
CA HIS A 183 10.38 -8.96 18.46
C HIS A 183 10.58 -7.73 17.57
N LEU A 184 9.53 -6.92 17.35
CA LEU A 184 9.60 -5.68 16.58
C LEU A 184 10.53 -4.67 17.26
N GLU A 185 10.37 -4.45 18.57
CA GLU A 185 11.31 -3.62 19.34
C GLU A 185 12.75 -4.14 19.22
N GLY A 186 12.95 -5.46 19.17
CA GLY A 186 14.24 -6.08 18.89
C GLY A 186 14.88 -5.63 17.56
N GLN A 187 14.09 -5.52 16.50
CA GLN A 187 14.53 -5.15 15.14
C GLN A 187 14.84 -3.66 14.96
N LEU A 188 14.18 -2.78 15.72
CA LEU A 188 14.33 -1.33 15.59
C LEU A 188 15.75 -0.85 15.92
N LEU A 189 16.22 0.18 15.21
CA LEU A 189 17.53 0.79 15.44
C LEU A 189 17.51 1.68 16.68
N GLY A 190 18.56 1.58 17.50
CA GLY A 190 18.75 2.44 18.66
C GLY A 190 19.27 3.82 18.26
N LEU A 191 18.76 4.89 18.88
CA LEU A 191 19.14 6.27 18.55
C LEU A 191 20.66 6.50 18.56
N SER A 192 21.37 5.93 19.55
CA SER A 192 22.81 6.11 19.73
C SER A 192 23.68 5.50 18.63
N LYS A 193 23.15 4.51 17.88
CA LYS A 193 23.88 3.81 16.80
C LYS A 193 23.32 4.14 15.41
N LEU A 194 22.26 4.95 15.34
CA LEU A 194 21.51 5.17 14.13
C LEU A 194 22.36 5.77 13.00
N SER A 195 23.12 6.84 13.27
CA SER A 195 23.94 7.52 12.25
C SER A 195 24.94 6.56 11.61
N ALA A 196 25.69 5.82 12.44
CA ALA A 196 26.66 4.82 11.98
C ALA A 196 25.99 3.70 11.16
N GLN A 197 24.83 3.22 11.60
CA GLN A 197 24.08 2.16 10.90
C GLN A 197 23.50 2.62 9.57
N LEU A 198 23.07 3.88 9.48
CA LEU A 198 22.58 4.47 8.24
C LEU A 198 23.71 4.93 7.31
N GLY A 199 24.97 4.95 7.76
CA GLY A 199 26.09 5.49 6.99
C GLY A 199 26.03 7.02 6.85
N LEU A 200 25.56 7.71 7.90
CA LEU A 200 25.35 9.15 7.95
C LEU A 200 26.34 9.84 8.91
N PRO A 201 26.71 11.11 8.65
CA PRO A 201 27.40 11.94 9.63
C PRO A 201 26.60 12.06 10.93
N GLN A 202 27.28 12.16 12.08
CA GLN A 202 26.60 12.19 13.38
C GLN A 202 25.70 13.43 13.54
N ASP A 203 26.09 14.55 12.95
CA ASP A 203 25.39 15.84 13.04
C ASP A 203 24.22 15.97 12.05
N SER A 204 23.98 14.96 11.19
CA SER A 204 22.90 15.02 10.18
C SER A 204 21.57 14.45 10.69
N LEU A 205 21.53 13.91 11.91
CA LEU A 205 20.30 13.33 12.46
C LEU A 205 19.37 14.43 12.99
N PRO A 206 18.06 14.38 12.67
CA PRO A 206 17.09 15.28 13.27
C PRO A 206 16.97 15.08 14.78
N GLU A 207 16.49 16.11 15.47
CA GLU A 207 16.28 16.08 16.92
C GLU A 207 15.26 14.96 17.30
N PRO A 208 15.56 14.15 18.33
CA PRO A 208 14.64 13.11 18.80
C PRO A 208 13.51 13.70 19.64
N ILE A 209 12.31 13.14 19.50
CA ILE A 209 11.16 13.39 20.38
C ILE A 209 10.66 12.05 20.93
N ASP A 210 10.26 12.05 22.20
CA ASP A 210 9.63 10.89 22.82
C ASP A 210 8.24 10.69 22.22
N ILE A 211 7.89 9.46 21.83
CA ILE A 211 6.57 9.09 21.31
C ILE A 211 5.43 9.50 22.23
N PHE A 212 5.67 9.56 23.55
CA PHE A 212 4.67 10.00 24.53
C PHE A 212 4.44 11.52 24.55
N LYS A 213 5.25 12.31 23.85
CA LYS A 213 5.03 13.75 23.59
C LYS A 213 4.40 14.03 22.23
N VAL A 214 4.06 12.97 21.49
CA VAL A 214 3.40 13.04 20.20
C VAL A 214 1.99 12.53 20.39
N ARG A 215 1.02 13.26 19.87
CA ARG A 215 -0.39 12.90 19.94
C ARG A 215 -0.91 12.53 18.56
N ILE A 216 -1.54 11.37 18.45
CA ILE A 216 -2.18 10.94 17.21
C ILE A 216 -3.55 11.61 17.03
N LEU A 217 -3.77 12.11 15.82
CA LEU A 217 -5.04 12.68 15.37
C LEU A 217 -5.74 11.73 14.41
N GLY A 218 -5.01 10.91 13.66
CA GLY A 218 -5.61 9.93 12.75
C GLY A 218 -4.59 9.01 12.12
N GLN A 219 -5.02 7.82 11.71
CA GLN A 219 -4.23 6.94 10.87
C GLN A 219 -4.69 7.12 9.41
N LEU A 220 -3.78 7.53 8.51
CA LEU A 220 -4.11 7.80 7.11
C LEU A 220 -3.84 6.60 6.21
N THR A 221 -2.76 5.86 6.46
CA THR A 221 -2.40 4.61 5.77
C THR A 221 -1.70 3.65 6.74
N GLU A 222 -1.22 2.49 6.29
CA GLU A 222 -0.50 1.55 7.17
C GLU A 222 0.79 2.10 7.79
N SER A 223 1.40 3.10 7.16
CA SER A 223 2.69 3.67 7.58
C SER A 223 2.58 5.13 8.04
N VAL A 224 1.43 5.79 7.81
CA VAL A 224 1.27 7.25 7.95
C VAL A 224 0.22 7.60 9.00
N CYS A 225 0.65 8.26 10.08
CA CYS A 225 -0.22 8.86 11.09
C CYS A 225 -0.24 10.39 10.94
N LEU A 226 -1.41 11.01 11.02
CA LEU A 226 -1.53 12.44 11.29
C LEU A 226 -1.36 12.67 12.79
N VAL A 227 -0.43 13.54 13.16
CA VAL A 227 -0.06 13.79 14.56
C VAL A 227 0.12 15.29 14.83
N CYS A 228 0.18 15.63 16.10
CA CYS A 228 0.67 16.91 16.60
C CYS A 228 1.66 16.66 17.74
N MET A 229 2.47 17.66 18.05
CA MET A 229 3.41 17.62 19.17
C MET A 229 2.85 18.41 20.34
N ASP A 230 3.02 17.86 21.54
CA ASP A 230 2.82 18.63 22.76
C ASP A 230 4.12 19.42 23.01
N ASP A 231 4.25 20.55 22.32
CA ASP A 231 5.35 21.47 22.57
C ASP A 231 4.86 22.51 23.58
N ASP A 232 5.24 22.33 24.86
CA ASP A 232 4.91 23.24 25.96
C ASP A 232 5.38 24.70 25.68
N ASP A 233 6.33 24.89 24.75
CA ASP A 233 7.02 26.17 24.52
C ASP A 233 6.86 26.80 23.11
N LYS A 234 6.17 26.16 22.14
CA LYS A 234 6.07 26.68 20.75
C LYS A 234 4.65 26.77 20.19
N VAL A 235 3.69 27.15 21.03
CA VAL A 235 2.37 27.56 20.56
C VAL A 235 2.52 28.84 19.72
N LYS A 236 2.50 28.72 18.40
CA LYS A 236 2.36 29.88 17.51
C LYS A 236 0.95 30.45 17.66
N VAL A 237 0.83 31.55 18.39
CA VAL A 237 -0.36 32.42 18.34
C VAL A 237 -0.44 32.98 16.93
N ILE A 238 -1.38 32.49 16.13
CA ILE A 238 -1.67 33.08 14.81
C ILE A 238 -3.10 33.58 14.82
N ALA A 239 -3.20 34.90 14.91
CA ALA A 239 -4.38 35.75 14.75
C ALA A 239 -5.44 35.68 15.87
N THR A 240 -5.63 36.83 16.52
CA THR A 240 -6.83 37.17 17.27
C THR A 240 -8.01 37.27 16.31
N ASP A 241 -9.07 36.48 16.54
CA ASP A 241 -10.37 36.75 15.94
C ASP A 241 -10.86 38.10 16.46
N ALA A 242 -10.83 39.12 15.60
CA ALA A 242 -11.19 40.51 15.91
C ALA A 242 -12.67 40.69 16.33
N ALA A 243 -13.47 39.61 16.32
CA ALA A 243 -14.87 39.63 16.72
C ALA A 243 -15.13 39.15 18.16
N ASN A 244 -14.28 38.29 18.75
CA ASN A 244 -14.58 37.64 20.05
C ASN A 244 -13.43 37.58 21.07
N GLY A 245 -12.22 38.07 20.76
CA GLY A 245 -11.14 38.18 21.76
C GLY A 245 -10.60 36.84 22.30
N THR A 246 -11.01 35.70 21.74
CA THR A 246 -10.47 34.38 22.06
C THR A 246 -9.26 34.07 21.19
N GLU A 247 -8.10 33.91 21.82
CA GLU A 247 -6.89 33.39 21.16
C GLU A 247 -7.10 31.91 20.80
N ALA A 248 -7.34 31.61 19.52
CA ALA A 248 -7.38 30.24 19.05
C ALA A 248 -5.94 29.72 18.88
N LYS A 249 -5.52 28.79 19.75
CA LYS A 249 -4.26 28.06 19.59
C LYS A 249 -4.37 27.21 18.31
N LYS A 250 -3.55 27.51 17.30
CA LYS A 250 -3.48 26.67 16.10
C LYS A 250 -2.38 25.63 16.26
N GLU A 251 -2.79 24.38 16.45
CA GLU A 251 -1.87 23.25 16.51
C GLU A 251 -1.21 23.03 15.15
N GLU A 252 0.10 22.85 15.14
CA GLU A 252 0.83 22.50 13.92
C GLU A 252 0.69 21.00 13.66
N LEU A 253 0.23 20.65 12.46
CA LEU A 253 -0.01 19.28 12.04
C LEU A 253 1.22 18.69 11.37
N TRP A 254 1.51 17.44 11.70
CA TRP A 254 2.63 16.69 11.18
C TRP A 254 2.21 15.30 10.72
N ILE A 255 3.01 14.71 9.84
CA ILE A 255 2.91 13.31 9.51
C ILE A 255 3.99 12.55 10.27
N LEU A 256 3.59 11.55 11.05
CA LEU A 256 4.48 10.52 11.57
C LEU A 256 4.48 9.33 10.61
N LYS A 257 5.64 9.02 10.04
CA LYS A 257 5.87 7.76 9.36
C LYS A 257 6.42 6.72 10.34
N ALA A 258 5.68 5.62 10.49
CA ALA A 258 6.04 4.52 11.39
C ALA A 258 5.48 3.18 10.88
N LEU A 259 6.27 2.12 10.97
CA LEU A 259 5.94 0.79 10.42
C LEU A 259 5.96 -0.28 11.52
N THR A 260 4.98 -1.17 11.50
CA THR A 260 4.87 -2.33 12.43
C THR A 260 5.29 -3.66 11.79
N SER A 261 5.73 -3.61 10.53
CA SER A 261 6.26 -4.73 9.73
C SER A 261 7.14 -4.16 8.61
N GLY A 262 8.20 -4.86 8.19
CA GLY A 262 9.09 -4.39 7.13
C GLY A 262 9.89 -3.16 7.55
N THR A 263 10.42 -3.15 8.78
CA THR A 263 11.09 -1.96 9.37
C THR A 263 12.35 -1.55 8.60
N LYS A 264 12.99 -2.48 7.88
CA LYS A 264 14.08 -2.20 6.93
C LYS A 264 13.73 -1.09 5.92
N TYR A 265 12.48 -1.03 5.47
CA TYR A 265 12.01 -0.04 4.51
C TYR A 265 11.85 1.35 5.13
N LEU A 266 11.43 1.43 6.41
CA LEU A 266 11.38 2.69 7.18
C LEU A 266 12.76 3.34 7.27
N TYR A 267 13.79 2.55 7.61
CA TYR A 267 15.16 3.04 7.73
C TYR A 267 15.81 3.33 6.38
N THR A 268 15.42 2.60 5.33
CA THR A 268 15.82 2.91 3.95
C THR A 268 15.28 4.27 3.53
N GLU A 269 13.99 4.55 3.78
CA GLU A 269 13.39 5.86 3.52
C GLU A 269 14.09 6.98 4.31
N LEU A 270 14.26 6.78 5.62
CA LEU A 270 14.93 7.75 6.49
C LEU A 270 16.34 8.07 5.97
N ARG A 271 17.13 7.05 5.61
CA ARG A 271 18.45 7.26 5.04
C ARG A 271 18.37 8.04 3.72
N ASN A 272 17.52 7.62 2.80
CA ASN A 272 17.39 8.22 1.47
C ASN A 272 17.03 9.72 1.58
N LEU A 273 16.06 10.06 2.44
CA LEU A 273 15.64 11.45 2.66
C LEU A 273 16.72 12.31 3.33
N LEU A 274 17.57 11.73 4.19
CA LEU A 274 18.65 12.45 4.86
C LEU A 274 19.92 12.60 4.00
N GLN A 275 20.14 11.70 3.03
CA GLN A 275 21.29 11.76 2.13
C GLN A 275 21.05 12.66 0.92
N MET A 276 19.82 12.70 0.42
CA MET A 276 19.47 13.43 -0.79
C MET A 276 19.43 14.94 -0.51
N PRO A 277 20.07 15.78 -1.34
CA PRO A 277 19.94 17.23 -1.21
C PRO A 277 18.47 17.68 -1.31
N PRO A 278 18.05 18.76 -0.62
CA PRO A 278 16.69 19.27 -0.70
C PRO A 278 16.26 19.64 -2.13
N HIS A 279 14.99 19.40 -2.48
CA HIS A 279 14.39 19.79 -3.74
C HIS A 279 12.94 20.26 -3.52
N PRO A 280 12.45 21.32 -4.19
CA PRO A 280 11.13 21.91 -3.93
C PRO A 280 9.94 20.96 -4.19
N HIS A 281 10.12 19.96 -5.06
CA HIS A 281 9.08 18.99 -5.45
C HIS A 281 9.25 17.62 -4.81
N ILE A 282 10.10 17.52 -3.79
CA ILE A 282 10.28 16.33 -2.97
C ILE A 282 10.00 16.73 -1.53
N ILE A 283 9.41 15.81 -0.75
CA ILE A 283 9.16 16.03 0.66
C ILE A 283 10.46 16.47 1.37
N SER A 284 10.34 17.44 2.27
CA SER A 284 11.49 17.95 3.01
C SER A 284 12.12 16.85 3.86
N HIS A 285 13.35 17.09 4.30
CA HIS A 285 14.01 16.22 5.26
C HIS A 285 13.14 16.03 6.52
N PRO A 286 13.22 14.85 7.17
CA PRO A 286 12.52 14.62 8.42
C PRO A 286 12.88 15.67 9.48
N ALA A 287 11.86 16.24 10.11
CA ALA A 287 12.02 17.33 11.09
C ALA A 287 12.39 16.80 12.49
N ARG A 288 11.94 15.59 12.82
CA ARG A 288 12.14 14.92 14.11
C ARG A 288 12.26 13.41 13.94
N LEU A 289 13.03 12.78 14.81
CA LEU A 289 13.02 11.33 15.00
C LEU A 289 12.08 10.98 16.15
N VAL A 290 11.12 10.09 15.95
CA VAL A 290 10.24 9.64 17.04
C VAL A 290 10.86 8.42 17.70
N THR A 291 11.03 8.51 19.02
CA THR A 291 11.74 7.52 19.82
C THR A 291 10.85 6.94 20.91
N LYS A 292 11.11 5.69 21.26
CA LYS A 292 10.45 5.01 22.38
C LYS A 292 11.48 4.24 23.18
N GLN A 293 11.40 4.38 24.50
CA GLN A 293 12.08 3.47 25.40
C GLN A 293 11.47 2.07 25.27
N CYS A 294 12.24 1.14 24.70
CA CYS A 294 11.80 -0.25 24.52
C CYS A 294 11.67 -0.95 25.87
N GLN A 295 10.62 -1.75 26.00
CA GLN A 295 10.44 -2.63 27.15
C GLN A 295 11.39 -3.83 27.05
N PHE A 296 11.73 -4.23 25.83
CA PHE A 296 12.74 -5.25 25.58
C PHE A 296 14.14 -4.64 25.44
N GLY A 297 15.05 -5.05 26.32
CA GLY A 297 16.47 -4.66 26.27
C GLY A 297 16.78 -3.20 26.65
N GLY A 298 15.78 -2.38 26.95
CA GLY A 298 15.97 -1.03 27.50
C GLY A 298 16.66 -0.04 26.55
N LYS A 299 16.68 -0.29 25.24
CA LYS A 299 17.21 0.68 24.26
C LYS A 299 16.18 1.77 23.98
N ASN A 300 16.66 2.99 23.73
CA ASN A 300 15.81 4.03 23.14
C ASN A 300 15.81 3.86 21.62
N ALA A 301 14.75 3.26 21.08
CA ALA A 301 14.66 2.92 19.67
C ALA A 301 13.96 4.01 18.85
N VAL A 302 14.39 4.18 17.61
CA VAL A 302 13.71 5.06 16.64
C VAL A 302 12.58 4.28 15.99
N VAL A 303 11.35 4.61 16.34
CA VAL A 303 10.12 3.93 15.88
C VAL A 303 9.53 4.56 14.62
N GLY A 304 9.97 5.77 14.28
CA GLY A 304 9.48 6.55 13.15
C GLY A 304 10.16 7.90 13.02
N PHE A 305 9.68 8.71 12.09
CA PHE A 305 10.15 10.08 11.89
C PHE A 305 9.00 10.98 11.43
N MET A 306 9.15 12.29 11.65
CA MET A 306 8.12 13.28 11.33
C MET A 306 8.47 14.11 10.10
N ILE A 307 7.48 14.31 9.23
CA ILE A 307 7.56 15.13 8.02
C ILE A 307 6.37 16.12 7.96
N PRO A 308 6.48 17.23 7.22
CA PRO A 308 5.39 18.21 7.12
C PRO A 308 4.09 17.61 6.58
N TYR A 309 2.96 18.10 7.11
CA TYR A 309 1.64 17.76 6.58
C TYR A 309 1.23 18.68 5.41
N HIS A 310 0.86 18.07 4.29
CA HIS A 310 0.35 18.76 3.10
C HIS A 310 -1.18 18.63 3.03
N SER A 311 -1.90 19.68 3.42
CA SER A 311 -3.36 19.63 3.54
C SER A 311 -4.12 19.73 2.21
N ALA A 312 -3.46 20.06 1.10
CA ALA A 312 -4.11 20.17 -0.21
C ALA A 312 -4.39 18.80 -0.87
N GLY A 313 -4.02 17.70 -0.20
CA GLY A 313 -4.35 16.33 -0.63
C GLY A 313 -3.45 15.79 -1.74
N GLY A 314 -3.82 14.60 -2.24
CA GLY A 314 -3.08 13.89 -3.29
C GLY A 314 -3.56 14.24 -4.70
N LEU A 315 -2.63 14.24 -5.65
CA LEU A 315 -2.93 14.50 -7.06
C LEU A 315 -3.90 13.46 -7.65
N ARG A 316 -3.82 12.21 -7.15
CA ARG A 316 -4.76 11.10 -7.44
C ARG A 316 -6.23 11.50 -7.33
N ASP A 317 -6.60 12.20 -6.25
CA ASP A 317 -8.00 12.52 -5.96
C ASP A 317 -8.41 13.87 -6.59
N THR A 318 -7.43 14.76 -6.76
CA THR A 318 -7.60 16.10 -7.34
C THR A 318 -7.83 16.04 -8.85
N LEU A 319 -7.09 15.21 -9.60
CA LEU A 319 -7.18 15.15 -11.06
C LEU A 319 -8.60 14.83 -11.57
N PRO A 320 -9.26 13.73 -11.14
CA PRO A 320 -10.61 13.44 -11.62
C PRO A 320 -11.63 14.49 -11.16
N LEU A 321 -11.44 15.08 -9.98
CA LEU A 321 -12.33 16.13 -9.46
C LEU A 321 -12.29 17.36 -10.37
N LEU A 322 -11.09 17.87 -10.65
CA LEU A 322 -10.91 19.03 -11.54
C LEU A 322 -11.43 18.73 -12.95
N ARG A 323 -11.18 17.52 -13.48
CA ARG A 323 -11.68 17.12 -14.81
C ARG A 323 -13.20 17.13 -14.87
N ILE A 324 -13.88 16.49 -13.93
CA ILE A 324 -15.36 16.39 -13.90
C ILE A 324 -16.01 17.78 -13.79
N HIS A 325 -15.36 18.71 -13.11
CA HIS A 325 -15.83 20.09 -13.00
C HIS A 325 -15.36 21.03 -14.13
N GLY A 326 -14.63 20.52 -15.13
CA GLY A 326 -14.11 21.33 -16.24
C GLY A 326 -13.05 22.36 -15.81
N GLN A 327 -12.37 22.12 -14.70
CA GLN A 327 -11.38 23.01 -14.08
C GLN A 327 -9.93 22.54 -14.27
N LEU A 328 -9.71 21.41 -14.93
CA LEU A 328 -8.36 20.90 -15.19
C LEU A 328 -7.73 21.63 -16.39
N ALA A 329 -6.89 22.62 -16.12
CA ALA A 329 -6.23 23.41 -17.15
C ALA A 329 -4.92 22.75 -17.63
N LEU A 330 -4.65 22.86 -18.93
CA LEU A 330 -3.41 22.34 -19.55
C LEU A 330 -2.15 22.95 -18.93
N LYS A 331 -2.21 24.21 -18.50
CA LYS A 331 -1.11 24.88 -17.81
C LYS A 331 -0.71 24.14 -16.54
N ASP A 332 -1.69 23.71 -15.74
CA ASP A 332 -1.43 22.99 -14.48
C ASP A 332 -0.94 21.57 -14.76
N GLN A 333 -1.51 20.89 -15.76
CA GLN A 333 -1.05 19.58 -16.20
C GLN A 333 0.43 19.61 -16.64
N LEU A 334 0.82 20.59 -17.46
CA LEU A 334 2.21 20.78 -17.89
C LEU A 334 3.13 21.13 -16.72
N LYS A 335 2.67 22.01 -15.82
CA LYS A 335 3.41 22.36 -14.61
C LYS A 335 3.73 21.11 -13.78
N TRP A 336 2.72 20.31 -13.44
CA TRP A 336 2.91 19.10 -12.65
C TRP A 336 3.77 18.06 -13.36
N ALA A 337 3.60 17.87 -14.67
CA ALA A 337 4.42 16.97 -15.48
C ALA A 337 5.91 17.35 -15.46
N ILE A 338 6.22 18.64 -15.65
CA ILE A 338 7.61 19.15 -15.64
C ILE A 338 8.22 19.04 -14.25
N GLN A 339 7.50 19.48 -13.21
CA GLN A 339 7.96 19.40 -11.82
C GLN A 339 8.28 17.95 -11.41
N LEU A 340 7.46 16.99 -11.86
CA LEU A 340 7.66 15.57 -11.58
C LEU A 340 8.92 15.04 -12.25
N ALA A 341 9.10 15.31 -13.54
CA ALA A 341 10.26 14.86 -14.28
C ALA A 341 11.56 15.48 -13.71
N GLN A 342 11.53 16.77 -13.32
CA GLN A 342 12.66 17.43 -12.66
C GLN A 342 13.00 16.79 -11.30
N ALA A 343 12.00 16.45 -10.49
CA ALA A 343 12.21 15.76 -9.23
C ALA A 343 12.85 14.37 -9.44
N LEU A 344 12.42 13.62 -10.46
CA LEU A 344 12.99 12.32 -10.80
C LEU A 344 14.46 12.42 -11.25
N VAL A 345 14.81 13.45 -12.04
CA VAL A 345 16.22 13.73 -12.38
C VAL A 345 17.02 14.02 -11.12
N HIS A 346 16.49 14.82 -10.19
CA HIS A 346 17.18 15.11 -8.93
C HIS A 346 17.41 13.86 -8.08
N ILE A 347 16.42 12.96 -8.00
CA ILE A 347 16.53 11.68 -7.29
C ILE A 347 17.65 10.82 -7.88
N SER A 348 17.72 10.73 -9.21
CA SER A 348 18.76 9.95 -9.90
C SER A 348 20.15 10.60 -9.74
N ASP A 349 20.28 11.87 -10.09
CA ASP A 349 21.57 12.54 -10.22
C ASP A 349 22.15 12.99 -8.87
N GLN A 350 21.33 13.53 -7.99
CA GLN A 350 21.78 14.09 -6.71
C GLN A 350 21.54 13.12 -5.56
N GLY A 351 20.42 12.39 -5.60
CA GLY A 351 20.10 11.34 -4.64
C GLY A 351 20.88 10.04 -4.86
N GLN A 352 21.42 9.82 -6.06
CA GLN A 352 22.09 8.56 -6.45
C GLN A 352 21.22 7.33 -6.15
N MET A 353 19.91 7.47 -6.36
CA MET A 353 18.91 6.45 -6.03
C MET A 353 17.84 6.36 -7.14
N TYR A 354 17.00 5.33 -7.05
CA TYR A 354 15.85 5.14 -7.92
C TYR A 354 14.54 5.30 -7.13
N TYR A 355 13.45 5.60 -7.84
CA TYR A 355 12.12 5.77 -7.26
C TYR A 355 11.18 4.67 -7.79
N PRO A 356 11.03 3.54 -7.07
CA PRO A 356 10.39 2.34 -7.58
C PRO A 356 8.87 2.31 -7.40
N ASP A 357 8.28 3.32 -6.73
CA ASP A 357 6.83 3.42 -6.46
C ASP A 357 6.20 4.67 -7.09
N LEU A 358 6.49 4.92 -8.37
CA LEU A 358 5.97 6.08 -9.10
C LEU A 358 4.50 5.91 -9.51
N ARG A 359 3.62 6.50 -8.69
CA ARG A 359 2.16 6.56 -8.91
C ARG A 359 1.57 7.84 -8.32
N LEU A 360 0.34 8.17 -8.72
CA LEU A 360 -0.36 9.36 -8.25
C LEU A 360 -0.66 9.36 -6.74
N ASP A 361 -0.74 8.19 -6.11
CA ASP A 361 -0.91 8.05 -4.66
C ASP A 361 0.25 8.69 -3.87
N ASN A 362 1.45 8.74 -4.47
CA ASN A 362 2.66 9.24 -3.83
C ASN A 362 3.02 10.68 -4.27
N ILE A 363 2.05 11.39 -4.85
CA ILE A 363 2.21 12.77 -5.29
C ILE A 363 1.16 13.63 -4.58
N LEU A 364 1.62 14.48 -3.67
CA LEU A 364 0.79 15.43 -2.94
C LEU A 364 0.83 16.82 -3.59
N LEU A 365 -0.12 17.68 -3.21
CA LEU A 365 -0.10 19.10 -3.54
C LEU A 365 0.32 19.93 -2.33
N SER A 366 1.19 20.90 -2.57
CA SER A 366 1.47 21.99 -1.62
C SER A 366 0.34 23.02 -1.61
N GLN A 367 0.37 23.96 -0.66
CA GLN A 367 -0.58 25.08 -0.63
C GLN A 367 -0.49 25.98 -1.87
N ALA A 368 0.68 26.02 -2.53
CA ALA A 368 0.88 26.76 -3.77
C ALA A 368 0.40 26.00 -5.02
N GLY A 369 -0.13 24.78 -4.85
CA GLY A 369 -0.54 23.91 -5.97
C GLY A 369 0.65 23.35 -6.76
N ASP A 370 1.85 23.33 -6.17
CA ASP A 370 3.01 22.58 -6.67
C ASP A 370 2.96 21.15 -6.18
N ILE A 371 3.48 20.21 -6.97
CA ILE A 371 3.57 18.82 -6.51
C ILE A 371 4.66 18.65 -5.44
N VAL A 372 4.47 17.63 -4.60
CA VAL A 372 5.46 17.15 -3.63
C VAL A 372 5.45 15.61 -3.66
N MET A 373 6.56 15.02 -4.08
CA MET A 373 6.76 13.56 -4.04
C MET A 373 7.01 13.10 -2.61
N VAL A 374 6.34 12.02 -2.21
CA VAL A 374 6.47 11.39 -0.89
C VAL A 374 6.84 9.91 -1.04
N ASP A 375 6.97 9.17 0.05
CA ASP A 375 7.09 7.72 0.07
C ASP A 375 8.36 7.13 -0.60
N PHE A 376 9.49 7.28 0.09
CA PHE A 376 10.82 6.82 -0.39
C PHE A 376 11.25 5.48 0.23
N GLU A 377 10.29 4.65 0.67
CA GLU A 377 10.54 3.35 1.32
C GLU A 377 11.08 2.26 0.39
N GLN A 378 11.01 2.49 -0.92
CA GLN A 378 11.55 1.63 -1.99
C GLN A 378 11.00 0.19 -2.03
N ARG A 379 9.82 -0.11 -1.50
CA ARG A 379 9.21 -1.46 -1.59
C ARG A 379 8.87 -1.89 -3.02
N GLY A 380 8.53 -0.94 -3.89
CA GLY A 380 8.15 -1.18 -5.28
C GLY A 380 6.63 -1.17 -5.50
N LEU A 381 6.25 -1.24 -6.77
CA LEU A 381 4.85 -1.24 -7.23
C LEU A 381 4.27 -2.64 -7.35
N TRP A 382 2.94 -2.68 -7.47
CA TRP A 382 2.27 -3.85 -8.01
C TRP A 382 2.68 -4.07 -9.47
N CYS A 383 2.78 -5.33 -9.89
CA CYS A 383 3.22 -5.69 -11.24
C CYS A 383 2.44 -4.99 -12.35
N GLU A 384 1.16 -4.68 -12.14
CA GLU A 384 0.37 -3.97 -13.14
C GLU A 384 0.88 -2.56 -13.43
N PHE A 385 1.62 -1.91 -12.51
CA PHE A 385 2.15 -0.55 -12.65
C PHE A 385 3.59 -0.48 -13.17
N GLY A 386 4.40 -1.51 -12.88
CA GLY A 386 5.83 -1.55 -13.15
C GLY A 386 6.20 -1.64 -14.63
N ALA A 387 7.47 -1.32 -14.92
CA ALA A 387 8.07 -1.56 -16.22
C ALA A 387 8.20 -3.07 -16.51
N PRO A 388 8.08 -3.52 -17.77
CA PRO A 388 8.09 -4.95 -18.12
C PRO A 388 9.36 -5.67 -17.65
N GLU A 389 10.52 -5.02 -17.68
CA GLU A 389 11.77 -5.59 -17.19
C GLU A 389 11.82 -5.75 -15.66
N VAL A 390 11.20 -4.83 -14.91
CA VAL A 390 11.04 -4.94 -13.45
C VAL A 390 10.04 -6.05 -13.13
N ASN A 391 8.93 -6.10 -13.87
CA ASN A 391 7.91 -7.13 -13.69
C ASN A 391 8.44 -8.53 -13.95
N ALA A 392 9.30 -8.72 -14.96
CA ALA A 392 9.93 -10.01 -15.23
C ALA A 392 10.70 -10.52 -14.00
N LEU A 393 11.46 -9.64 -13.34
CA LEU A 393 12.20 -9.95 -12.13
C LEU A 393 11.27 -10.16 -10.92
N GLU A 394 10.23 -9.36 -10.77
CA GLU A 394 9.23 -9.56 -9.70
C GLU A 394 8.47 -10.88 -9.86
N TYR A 395 8.14 -11.31 -11.08
CA TYR A 395 7.50 -12.60 -11.31
C TYR A 395 8.42 -13.75 -10.89
N VAL A 396 9.69 -13.70 -11.30
CA VAL A 396 10.70 -14.67 -10.87
C VAL A 396 10.88 -14.64 -9.35
N ARG A 397 10.93 -13.46 -8.73
CA ARG A 397 11.02 -13.32 -7.26
C ARG A 397 9.84 -13.95 -6.55
N ILE A 398 8.61 -13.69 -7.00
CA ILE A 398 7.39 -14.27 -6.41
C ILE A 398 7.41 -15.80 -6.52
N LEU A 399 7.84 -16.34 -7.67
CA LEU A 399 7.88 -17.79 -7.91
C LEU A 399 9.06 -18.49 -7.21
N ALA A 400 10.17 -17.80 -6.98
CA ALA A 400 11.32 -18.29 -6.23
C ALA A 400 11.10 -18.23 -4.70
N SER A 401 10.25 -17.30 -4.24
CA SER A 401 10.05 -17.03 -2.82
C SER A 401 8.83 -17.77 -2.27
N ASN A 402 9.04 -18.75 -1.39
CA ASN A 402 7.96 -19.33 -0.59
C ASN A 402 7.44 -18.39 0.50
N THR A 403 8.07 -17.22 0.72
CA THR A 403 7.74 -16.26 1.78
C THR A 403 6.47 -15.45 1.51
N LEU A 404 6.02 -15.30 0.26
CA LEU A 404 4.74 -14.63 -0.02
C LEU A 404 3.52 -15.51 0.32
N LEU A 405 3.76 -16.81 0.50
CA LEU A 405 2.85 -17.75 1.15
C LEU A 405 3.10 -17.70 2.66
N GLU A 406 2.95 -16.51 3.27
CA GLU A 406 3.06 -16.30 4.73
C GLU A 406 2.03 -17.13 5.52
N ASP A 407 1.06 -17.70 4.81
CA ASP A 407 0.14 -18.70 5.31
C ASP A 407 0.61 -20.04 4.75
N ASN A 408 1.06 -20.95 5.62
CA ASN A 408 1.33 -22.36 5.31
C ASN A 408 0.03 -23.08 4.93
N ASP A 409 -0.68 -22.58 3.92
CA ASP A 409 -1.79 -23.26 3.28
C ASP A 409 -1.17 -24.22 2.24
N PRO A 410 -1.09 -25.53 2.56
CA PRO A 410 -0.49 -26.49 1.65
C PRO A 410 -1.20 -26.53 0.29
N ASP A 411 -2.46 -26.12 0.23
CA ASP A 411 -3.28 -26.13 -0.99
C ASP A 411 -2.94 -24.96 -1.95
N LEU A 412 -2.20 -23.95 -1.48
CA LEU A 412 -1.75 -22.79 -2.28
C LEU A 412 -0.25 -22.84 -2.61
N SER A 413 0.44 -23.94 -2.26
CA SER A 413 1.87 -24.10 -2.50
C SER A 413 2.20 -24.34 -3.98
N ILE A 414 3.27 -23.71 -4.45
CA ILE A 414 3.82 -23.92 -5.80
C ILE A 414 4.65 -25.22 -5.75
N PRO A 415 4.66 -26.06 -6.81
CA PRO A 415 5.50 -27.25 -6.85
C PRO A 415 6.99 -26.93 -6.61
N GLU A 416 7.67 -27.71 -5.77
CA GLU A 416 9.07 -27.49 -5.37
C GLU A 416 10.02 -27.37 -6.57
N GLU A 417 9.82 -28.20 -7.61
CA GLU A 417 10.59 -28.14 -8.86
C GLU A 417 10.52 -26.76 -9.56
N ILE A 418 9.37 -26.09 -9.46
CA ILE A 418 9.16 -24.75 -10.02
C ILE A 418 9.88 -23.71 -9.16
N THR A 419 9.76 -23.80 -7.83
CA THR A 419 10.47 -22.92 -6.90
C THR A 419 11.97 -23.02 -7.10
N GLU A 420 12.54 -24.24 -7.16
CA GLU A 420 13.97 -24.47 -7.41
C GLU A 420 14.42 -23.85 -8.74
N LYS A 421 13.65 -24.05 -9.82
CA LYS A 421 13.94 -23.48 -11.13
C LYS A 421 14.05 -21.95 -11.06
N PHE A 422 13.08 -21.28 -10.44
CA PHE A 422 13.07 -19.82 -10.34
C PHE A 422 14.11 -19.29 -9.33
N THR A 423 14.43 -20.05 -8.29
CA THR A 423 15.55 -19.76 -7.38
C THR A 423 16.88 -19.75 -8.12
N VAL A 424 17.13 -20.71 -9.01
CA VAL A 424 18.34 -20.74 -9.85
C VAL A 424 18.41 -19.51 -10.76
N LEU A 425 17.29 -19.16 -11.41
CA LEU A 425 17.22 -17.97 -12.26
C LEU A 425 17.49 -16.68 -11.49
N LEU A 426 16.89 -16.51 -10.31
CA LEU A 426 17.06 -15.29 -9.51
C LEU A 426 18.46 -15.20 -8.90
N THR A 427 19.01 -16.31 -8.43
CA THR A 427 20.38 -16.39 -7.89
C THR A 427 21.42 -15.98 -8.93
N ARG A 428 21.16 -16.28 -10.22
CA ARG A 428 22.02 -15.84 -11.32
C ARG A 428 21.98 -14.33 -11.53
N GLU A 429 20.84 -13.69 -11.27
CA GLU A 429 20.67 -12.23 -11.40
C GLU A 429 21.17 -11.46 -10.17
N LEU A 430 20.96 -12.01 -8.97
CA LEU A 430 21.33 -11.38 -7.70
C LEU A 430 21.78 -12.44 -6.67
N PRO A 431 23.07 -12.77 -6.60
CA PRO A 431 23.62 -13.58 -5.53
C PRO A 431 23.32 -12.90 -4.19
N ASP A 432 22.75 -13.63 -3.21
CA ASP A 432 22.28 -13.14 -1.89
C ASP A 432 20.86 -12.55 -1.83
N TRP A 433 20.04 -12.70 -2.88
CA TRP A 433 18.64 -12.25 -2.85
C TRP A 433 17.83 -12.85 -1.69
N GLU A 434 18.07 -14.11 -1.32
CA GLU A 434 17.37 -14.79 -0.21
C GLU A 434 17.63 -14.08 1.13
N ALA A 435 18.86 -13.65 1.35
CA ALA A 435 19.23 -12.89 2.54
C ALA A 435 18.52 -11.53 2.55
N LEU A 436 18.39 -10.86 1.41
CA LEU A 436 17.65 -9.60 1.29
C LEU A 436 16.14 -9.76 1.55
N GLU A 437 15.54 -10.85 1.09
CA GLU A 437 14.13 -11.17 1.26
C GLU A 437 13.81 -11.45 2.75
N ILE A 438 14.54 -12.39 3.36
CA ILE A 438 14.30 -12.88 4.74
C ILE A 438 14.70 -11.85 5.80
N CYS A 439 15.69 -11.01 5.52
CA CYS A 439 16.22 -10.07 6.49
C CYS A 439 15.20 -8.96 6.79
N GLU A 440 14.67 -8.92 8.02
CA GLU A 440 13.87 -7.79 8.53
C GLU A 440 14.74 -6.70 9.20
N ASN A 441 15.94 -7.07 9.66
CA ASN A 441 16.84 -6.18 10.38
C ASN A 441 17.66 -5.33 9.42
N TYR A 442 17.49 -4.01 9.46
CA TYR A 442 18.22 -3.09 8.57
C TYR A 442 19.76 -3.30 8.57
N ASN A 443 20.37 -3.63 9.71
CA ASN A 443 21.83 -3.80 9.85
C ASN A 443 22.37 -5.13 9.32
N GLN A 444 21.52 -6.08 9.01
CA GLN A 444 21.91 -7.40 8.49
C GLN A 444 21.81 -7.45 6.97
N ARG A 445 21.66 -6.29 6.31
CA ARG A 445 21.74 -6.19 4.85
C ARG A 445 23.10 -6.71 4.37
N PRO A 446 23.15 -7.56 3.34
CA PRO A 446 24.42 -7.98 2.77
C PRO A 446 25.26 -6.79 2.28
N GLU A 447 26.57 -6.94 2.34
CA GLU A 447 27.52 -5.90 1.95
C GLU A 447 27.39 -5.55 0.46
N GLY A 448 27.57 -4.28 0.11
CA GLY A 448 27.48 -3.81 -1.27
C GLY A 448 26.08 -3.37 -1.73
N TYR A 449 25.01 -3.75 -1.00
CA TYR A 449 23.66 -3.28 -1.33
C TYR A 449 23.29 -1.99 -0.60
N THR A 450 22.52 -1.13 -1.28
CA THR A 450 21.99 0.13 -0.71
C THR A 450 20.48 0.07 -0.45
N SER A 451 19.77 -0.93 -0.95
CA SER A 451 18.32 -1.09 -0.81
C SER A 451 17.97 -2.55 -0.49
N PHE A 452 16.69 -2.85 -0.35
CA PHE A 452 16.14 -4.20 -0.18
C PHE A 452 15.23 -4.61 -1.35
N ASN A 453 15.04 -3.74 -2.35
CA ASN A 453 14.20 -4.05 -3.50
C ASN A 453 14.95 -4.94 -4.50
N ILE A 454 14.66 -6.25 -4.45
CA ILE A 454 15.39 -7.26 -5.22
C ILE A 454 15.32 -7.00 -6.73
N ALA A 455 14.13 -6.78 -7.31
CA ALA A 455 14.02 -6.56 -8.74
C ALA A 455 14.80 -5.32 -9.20
N TRP A 456 14.75 -4.22 -8.45
CA TRP A 456 15.49 -3.02 -8.79
C TRP A 456 17.00 -3.15 -8.58
N LEU A 457 17.45 -3.99 -7.64
CA LEU A 457 18.87 -4.28 -7.43
C LEU A 457 19.48 -5.12 -8.56
N CYS A 458 18.68 -5.92 -9.28
CA CYS A 458 19.15 -6.66 -10.47
C CYS A 458 19.39 -5.76 -11.69
N LEU A 459 18.91 -4.51 -11.67
CA LEU A 459 19.00 -3.55 -12.76
C LEU A 459 20.23 -2.64 -12.62
N SER A 460 20.86 -2.33 -13.75
CA SER A 460 21.88 -1.27 -13.81
C SER A 460 21.23 0.12 -13.67
N LYS A 461 22.03 1.17 -13.44
CA LYS A 461 21.50 2.55 -13.31
C LYS A 461 20.72 3.01 -14.54
N ALA A 462 21.18 2.63 -15.74
CA ALA A 462 20.49 2.97 -16.98
C ALA A 462 19.16 2.21 -17.14
N GLU A 463 19.14 0.93 -16.74
CA GLU A 463 17.89 0.14 -16.69
C GLU A 463 16.90 0.72 -15.66
N GLN A 464 17.40 1.14 -14.49
CA GLN A 464 16.58 1.78 -13.46
C GLN A 464 15.98 3.10 -13.98
N GLU A 465 16.75 3.95 -14.67
CA GLU A 465 16.21 5.16 -15.28
C GLU A 465 15.16 4.84 -16.34
N ALA A 466 15.42 3.88 -17.23
CA ALA A 466 14.46 3.46 -18.25
C ALA A 466 13.16 2.91 -17.64
N ALA A 467 13.24 2.20 -16.51
CA ALA A 467 12.08 1.73 -15.75
C ALA A 467 11.31 2.89 -15.10
N VAL A 468 12.01 3.87 -14.52
CA VAL A 468 11.39 5.11 -14.00
C VAL A 468 10.69 5.89 -15.11
N VAL A 469 11.29 6.01 -16.30
CA VAL A 469 10.70 6.68 -17.46
C VAL A 469 9.41 5.99 -17.90
N TYR A 470 9.36 4.66 -17.87
CA TYR A 470 8.13 3.92 -18.15
C TYR A 470 6.99 4.29 -17.20
N MET A 471 7.27 4.28 -15.89
CA MET A 471 6.28 4.66 -14.89
C MET A 471 5.89 6.13 -15.02
N LEU A 472 6.84 7.02 -15.32
CA LEU A 472 6.59 8.43 -15.60
C LEU A 472 5.64 8.59 -16.78
N GLY A 473 5.85 7.87 -17.88
CA GLY A 473 4.93 7.89 -19.03
C GLY A 473 3.49 7.57 -18.65
N ARG A 474 3.28 6.60 -17.74
CA ARG A 474 1.94 6.27 -17.24
C ARG A 474 1.37 7.33 -16.32
N VAL A 475 2.18 7.96 -15.47
CA VAL A 475 1.74 9.09 -14.64
C VAL A 475 1.40 10.31 -15.50
N LEU A 476 2.20 10.60 -16.54
CA LEU A 476 1.93 11.66 -17.51
C LEU A 476 0.57 11.42 -18.20
N TRP A 477 0.29 10.19 -18.64
CA TRP A 477 -1.02 9.83 -19.16
C TRP A 477 -2.13 10.14 -18.15
N CYS A 478 -1.97 9.76 -16.88
CA CYS A 478 -3.00 10.04 -15.86
C CYS A 478 -3.22 11.55 -15.66
N ILE A 479 -2.14 12.34 -15.65
CA ILE A 479 -2.19 13.81 -15.53
C ILE A 479 -2.97 14.41 -16.72
N PHE A 480 -2.63 14.02 -17.95
CA PHE A 480 -3.24 14.60 -19.15
C PHE A 480 -4.68 14.13 -19.40
N GLU A 481 -4.99 12.87 -19.05
CA GLU A 481 -6.35 12.33 -19.14
C GLU A 481 -7.23 12.68 -17.93
N GLY A 482 -6.66 13.23 -16.86
CA GLY A 482 -7.34 13.57 -15.61
C GLY A 482 -7.93 12.37 -14.88
N GLN A 483 -7.14 11.29 -14.78
CA GLN A 483 -7.51 10.01 -14.16
C GLN A 483 -6.81 9.80 -12.81
N SER A 484 -7.42 9.00 -11.93
CA SER A 484 -6.80 8.62 -10.65
C SER A 484 -5.73 7.52 -10.80
N GLY A 485 -5.76 6.79 -11.90
CA GLY A 485 -4.84 5.71 -12.22
C GLY A 485 -5.00 5.24 -13.66
N PRO A 486 -4.04 4.45 -14.16
CA PRO A 486 -3.98 4.00 -15.55
C PRO A 486 -4.97 2.88 -15.89
N ASP A 487 -5.34 2.04 -14.92
CA ASP A 487 -6.16 0.86 -15.15
C ASP A 487 -7.57 1.02 -14.55
N LYS A 488 -8.57 0.50 -15.26
CA LYS A 488 -9.96 0.47 -14.78
C LYS A 488 -10.09 -0.58 -13.68
N ALA A 489 -10.66 -0.18 -12.55
CA ALA A 489 -11.02 -1.09 -11.46
C ALA A 489 -9.87 -2.01 -11.04
N ALA A 490 -8.72 -1.41 -10.69
CA ALA A 490 -7.56 -2.13 -10.17
C ALA A 490 -7.97 -3.13 -9.07
N PHE A 491 -7.35 -4.31 -9.07
CA PHE A 491 -7.74 -5.40 -8.16
C PHE A 491 -7.51 -5.05 -6.69
N TRP A 492 -6.40 -4.37 -6.44
CA TRP A 492 -5.85 -4.11 -5.11
C TRP A 492 -6.45 -2.90 -4.41
N GLN A 493 -7.08 -1.99 -5.15
CA GLN A 493 -7.61 -0.74 -4.63
C GLN A 493 -8.85 -0.29 -5.39
N SER A 494 -9.83 0.20 -4.62
CA SER A 494 -10.95 0.95 -5.15
C SER A 494 -10.74 2.45 -4.94
N TYR A 495 -10.67 3.19 -6.04
CA TYR A 495 -10.57 4.64 -5.99
C TYR A 495 -11.93 5.25 -5.59
N ALA A 496 -11.91 6.45 -4.99
CA ALA A 496 -13.14 7.20 -4.73
C ALA A 496 -13.84 7.58 -6.03
N ARG A 497 -13.05 7.83 -7.09
CA ARG A 497 -13.48 8.06 -8.47
C ARG A 497 -12.69 7.12 -9.36
N GLU A 498 -13.29 6.00 -9.75
CA GLU A 498 -12.66 5.02 -10.63
C GLU A 498 -12.39 5.62 -12.02
N PRO A 499 -11.26 5.28 -12.68
CA PRO A 499 -10.99 5.72 -14.05
C PRO A 499 -12.09 5.29 -15.02
N ASP A 500 -12.53 6.22 -15.89
CA ASP A 500 -13.49 5.93 -16.97
C ASP A 500 -12.79 5.56 -18.30
N LEU A 501 -11.47 5.78 -18.37
CA LEU A 501 -10.59 5.47 -19.49
C LEU A 501 -9.51 4.49 -19.01
N GLN A 502 -9.03 3.62 -19.90
CA GLN A 502 -7.95 2.67 -19.60
C GLN A 502 -6.73 3.00 -20.47
N PHE A 503 -5.55 3.02 -19.86
CA PHE A 503 -4.29 3.13 -20.59
C PHE A 503 -4.15 1.93 -21.55
N PRO A 504 -3.73 2.11 -22.83
CA PRO A 504 -3.14 3.32 -23.40
C PRO A 504 -4.11 4.23 -24.17
N GLU A 505 -5.43 4.07 -24.01
CA GLU A 505 -6.39 4.92 -24.72
C GLU A 505 -6.20 6.39 -24.33
N MET A 506 -6.12 7.30 -25.30
CA MET A 506 -5.93 8.74 -25.06
C MET A 506 -7.09 9.53 -25.66
N ARG A 507 -7.79 10.29 -24.81
CA ARG A 507 -8.90 11.16 -25.22
C ARG A 507 -8.50 12.63 -25.14
N TYR A 508 -7.89 13.03 -24.03
CA TYR A 508 -7.60 14.42 -23.71
C TYR A 508 -6.12 14.79 -23.87
N THR A 509 -5.22 13.81 -23.92
CA THR A 509 -3.79 14.06 -24.11
C THR A 509 -3.54 14.82 -25.42
N PRO A 510 -2.84 15.98 -25.38
CA PRO A 510 -2.49 16.75 -26.58
C PRO A 510 -1.77 15.89 -27.61
N VAL A 511 -2.12 16.04 -28.89
CA VAL A 511 -1.65 15.16 -29.97
C VAL A 511 -0.13 15.10 -30.03
N GLU A 512 0.54 16.24 -29.82
CA GLU A 512 1.99 16.38 -29.83
C GLU A 512 2.68 15.67 -28.66
N LEU A 513 1.97 15.42 -27.56
CA LEU A 513 2.48 14.72 -26.38
C LEU A 513 2.15 13.23 -26.37
N ARG A 514 1.24 12.76 -27.23
CA ARG A 514 0.91 11.31 -27.32
C ARG A 514 2.13 10.48 -27.65
N GLY A 515 2.94 10.95 -28.62
CA GLY A 515 4.20 10.30 -28.99
C GLY A 515 5.18 10.20 -27.82
N LEU A 516 5.28 11.23 -26.98
CA LEU A 516 6.12 11.20 -25.78
C LEU A 516 5.67 10.11 -24.80
N VAL A 517 4.35 10.03 -24.52
CA VAL A 517 3.80 9.00 -23.62
C VAL A 517 4.03 7.58 -24.18
N ASP A 518 3.82 7.39 -25.48
CA ASP A 518 4.09 6.11 -26.15
C ASP A 518 5.57 5.73 -26.11
N GLU A 519 6.46 6.68 -26.32
CA GLU A 519 7.91 6.49 -26.28
C GLU A 519 8.41 6.14 -24.87
N CYS A 520 7.91 6.84 -23.85
CA CYS A 520 8.20 6.52 -22.46
C CYS A 520 7.74 5.10 -22.09
N THR A 521 6.60 4.66 -22.63
CA THR A 521 5.97 3.38 -22.29
C THR A 521 6.29 2.25 -23.28
N ARG A 522 7.37 2.38 -24.09
CA ARG A 522 7.83 1.32 -24.99
C ARG A 522 8.12 0.03 -24.22
N GLY A 523 7.71 -1.09 -24.81
CA GLY A 523 7.75 -2.40 -24.18
C GLY A 523 6.51 -2.76 -23.36
N ARG A 524 5.51 -1.86 -23.25
CA ARG A 524 4.24 -2.17 -22.59
C ARG A 524 3.66 -3.50 -23.06
N ARG A 525 3.12 -4.26 -22.11
CA ARG A 525 2.43 -5.53 -22.33
C ARG A 525 0.96 -5.39 -21.93
N ASP A 526 0.12 -6.24 -22.46
CA ASP A 526 -1.27 -6.31 -22.02
C ASP A 526 -1.32 -6.76 -20.56
N VAL A 527 -2.19 -6.13 -19.77
CA VAL A 527 -2.36 -6.42 -18.34
C VAL A 527 -3.50 -7.41 -18.13
N LEU A 528 -3.43 -8.21 -17.06
CA LEU A 528 -4.50 -9.16 -16.70
C LEU A 528 -5.86 -8.45 -16.55
N SER A 529 -5.86 -7.20 -16.07
CA SER A 529 -7.05 -6.37 -15.92
C SER A 529 -7.85 -6.14 -17.23
N SER A 530 -7.24 -6.38 -18.40
CA SER A 530 -7.90 -6.35 -19.70
C SER A 530 -8.80 -7.59 -19.98
N LEU A 531 -8.56 -8.68 -19.25
CA LEU A 531 -9.28 -9.96 -19.39
C LEU A 531 -10.20 -10.22 -18.20
N VAL A 532 -9.66 -10.07 -16.99
CA VAL A 532 -10.35 -10.24 -15.72
C VAL A 532 -10.38 -8.89 -15.04
N THR A 533 -11.54 -8.39 -14.62
CA THR A 533 -11.63 -7.10 -13.93
C THR A 533 -12.41 -7.22 -12.63
N ARG A 534 -12.23 -6.25 -11.74
CA ARG A 534 -12.99 -6.16 -10.50
C ARG A 534 -14.32 -5.44 -10.74
N GLN A 535 -15.41 -6.05 -10.28
CA GLN A 535 -16.72 -5.43 -10.18
C GLN A 535 -17.24 -5.56 -8.75
N GLY A 536 -17.17 -4.46 -7.99
CA GLY A 536 -17.39 -4.50 -6.54
C GLY A 536 -16.36 -5.45 -5.89
N SER A 537 -16.86 -6.40 -5.10
CA SER A 537 -16.04 -7.42 -4.42
C SER A 537 -15.87 -8.72 -5.21
N ARG A 538 -16.15 -8.72 -6.51
CA ARG A 538 -16.06 -9.90 -7.39
C ARG A 538 -15.10 -9.65 -8.56
N LEU A 539 -14.46 -10.72 -8.99
CA LEU A 539 -13.73 -10.83 -10.25
C LEU A 539 -14.67 -11.36 -11.34
N VAL A 540 -14.64 -10.71 -12.50
CA VAL A 540 -15.49 -11.00 -13.66
C VAL A 540 -14.67 -10.93 -14.96
N LEU A 541 -15.11 -11.66 -16.00
CA LEU A 541 -14.50 -11.58 -17.33
C LEU A 541 -15.02 -10.36 -18.10
N LEU A 542 -14.13 -9.61 -18.75
CA LEU A 542 -14.49 -8.36 -19.43
C LEU A 542 -15.35 -8.58 -20.68
N ARG A 543 -15.13 -9.71 -21.40
CA ARG A 543 -15.82 -10.05 -22.67
C ARG A 543 -17.18 -10.76 -22.51
N GLU A 544 -17.58 -11.14 -21.29
CA GLU A 544 -18.91 -11.74 -21.04
C GLU A 544 -20.04 -10.70 -20.97
N LYS A 545 -19.74 -9.40 -21.04
CA LYS A 545 -20.77 -8.35 -21.08
C LYS A 545 -21.55 -8.30 -22.40
N ASP A 546 -21.01 -8.84 -23.49
CA ASP A 546 -21.57 -8.68 -24.85
C ASP A 546 -22.26 -9.92 -25.42
N THR A 547 -22.21 -11.08 -24.74
CA THR A 547 -22.84 -12.32 -25.21
C THR A 547 -23.94 -12.78 -24.25
N GLN A 548 -25.20 -12.67 -24.69
CA GLN A 548 -26.38 -13.18 -23.97
C GLN A 548 -26.32 -14.69 -23.65
N GLU A 549 -25.41 -15.44 -24.29
CA GLU A 549 -25.17 -16.88 -24.05
C GLU A 549 -24.50 -17.18 -22.70
N SER A 550 -23.88 -16.21 -22.03
CA SER A 550 -23.19 -16.40 -20.74
C SER A 550 -24.08 -16.18 -19.50
N ALA A 551 -25.36 -15.82 -19.69
CA ALA A 551 -26.32 -15.67 -18.60
C ALA A 551 -26.84 -17.02 -18.06
N THR A 552 -26.71 -18.11 -18.83
CA THR A 552 -27.23 -19.45 -18.49
C THR A 552 -26.21 -20.39 -17.84
N ASP A 553 -24.93 -20.03 -17.80
CA ASP A 553 -23.93 -20.84 -17.10
C ASP A 553 -23.99 -20.61 -15.58
N GLY A 554 -23.96 -21.71 -14.82
CA GLY A 554 -23.88 -21.66 -13.36
C GLY A 554 -22.60 -20.97 -12.86
N GLU A 555 -22.66 -20.37 -11.66
CA GLU A 555 -21.54 -19.63 -11.05
C GLU A 555 -20.23 -20.44 -11.03
N GLU A 556 -20.29 -21.76 -10.83
CA GLU A 556 -19.10 -22.63 -10.84
C GLU A 556 -18.36 -22.61 -12.18
N LYS A 557 -19.08 -22.68 -13.30
CA LYS A 557 -18.48 -22.61 -14.64
C LYS A 557 -17.83 -21.24 -14.90
N LYS A 558 -18.40 -20.17 -14.35
CA LYS A 558 -17.84 -18.81 -14.46
C LYS A 558 -16.56 -18.66 -13.66
N GLU A 559 -16.50 -19.23 -12.46
CA GLU A 559 -15.28 -19.24 -11.65
C GLU A 559 -14.17 -20.08 -12.29
N GLU A 560 -14.50 -21.26 -12.79
CA GLU A 560 -13.54 -22.12 -13.51
C GLU A 560 -12.98 -21.42 -14.76
N ARG A 561 -13.83 -20.70 -15.51
CA ARG A 561 -13.38 -19.88 -16.63
C ARG A 561 -12.44 -18.75 -16.22
N ILE A 562 -12.70 -18.05 -15.13
CA ILE A 562 -11.81 -16.99 -14.61
C ILE A 562 -10.44 -17.59 -14.26
N LEU A 563 -10.42 -18.71 -13.55
CA LEU A 563 -9.20 -19.43 -13.19
C LEU A 563 -8.42 -19.86 -14.44
N GLN A 564 -9.11 -20.42 -15.44
CA GLN A 564 -8.48 -20.86 -16.68
C GLN A 564 -7.88 -19.69 -17.47
N VAL A 565 -8.62 -18.59 -17.64
CA VAL A 565 -8.13 -17.39 -18.33
C VAL A 565 -6.91 -16.79 -17.62
N ALA A 566 -6.94 -16.74 -16.29
CA ALA A 566 -5.82 -16.23 -15.51
C ALA A 566 -4.60 -17.14 -15.61
N ARG A 567 -4.78 -18.46 -15.53
CA ARG A 567 -3.70 -19.45 -15.70
C ARG A 567 -3.06 -19.34 -17.08
N ASP A 568 -3.84 -19.25 -18.14
CA ASP A 568 -3.34 -19.15 -19.52
C ASP A 568 -2.55 -17.85 -19.74
N TRP A 569 -3.06 -16.74 -19.19
CA TRP A 569 -2.37 -15.45 -19.22
C TRP A 569 -1.05 -15.50 -18.44
N TRP A 570 -1.07 -15.98 -17.19
CA TRP A 570 0.13 -16.07 -16.36
C TRP A 570 1.16 -17.05 -16.93
N THR A 571 0.75 -18.16 -17.52
CA THR A 571 1.66 -19.10 -18.20
C THR A 571 2.41 -18.39 -19.33
N THR A 572 1.69 -17.55 -20.10
CA THR A 572 2.28 -16.77 -21.19
C THR A 572 3.22 -15.69 -20.66
N GLU A 573 2.83 -14.95 -19.62
CA GLU A 573 3.63 -13.86 -19.06
C GLU A 573 4.88 -14.35 -18.31
N VAL A 574 4.76 -15.43 -17.54
CA VAL A 574 5.90 -16.06 -16.87
C VAL A 574 6.90 -16.55 -17.91
N LYS A 575 6.45 -17.23 -18.97
CA LYS A 575 7.33 -17.66 -20.06
C LYS A 575 8.02 -16.46 -20.74
N ALA A 576 7.29 -15.38 -21.00
CA ALA A 576 7.87 -14.17 -21.59
C ALA A 576 8.92 -13.53 -20.67
N ALA A 577 8.71 -13.55 -19.35
CA ALA A 577 9.70 -13.10 -18.37
C ALA A 577 10.96 -13.98 -18.37
N GLU A 578 10.80 -15.30 -18.44
CA GLU A 578 11.93 -16.23 -18.56
C GLU A 578 12.74 -16.00 -19.83
N ASP A 579 12.07 -15.94 -20.98
CA ASP A 579 12.68 -15.71 -22.28
C ASP A 579 13.42 -14.35 -22.30
N PHE A 580 12.83 -13.31 -21.71
CA PHE A 580 13.45 -11.99 -21.58
C PHE A 580 14.70 -12.02 -20.71
N LEU A 581 14.65 -12.64 -19.53
CA LEU A 581 15.80 -12.71 -18.62
C LEU A 581 16.93 -13.58 -19.20
N GLN A 582 16.59 -14.66 -19.89
CA GLN A 582 17.57 -15.49 -20.59
C GLN A 582 18.26 -14.72 -21.73
N MET A 583 17.47 -14.02 -22.57
CA MET A 583 18.01 -13.15 -23.62
C MET A 583 18.91 -12.06 -23.03
N ARG A 584 18.46 -11.38 -21.97
CA ARG A 584 19.22 -10.33 -21.28
C ARG A 584 20.56 -10.88 -20.78
N TYR A 585 20.54 -12.05 -20.13
CA TYR A 585 21.76 -12.71 -19.65
C TYR A 585 22.75 -12.99 -20.78
N GLU A 586 22.28 -13.62 -21.87
CA GLU A 586 23.14 -13.93 -23.03
C GLU A 586 23.73 -12.68 -23.68
N MET A 587 22.93 -11.62 -23.82
CA MET A 587 23.42 -10.34 -24.35
C MET A 587 24.45 -9.68 -23.42
N ARG A 588 24.28 -9.80 -22.09
CA ARG A 588 25.26 -9.29 -21.11
C ARG A 588 26.59 -10.04 -21.21
N GLU A 589 26.54 -11.36 -21.30
CA GLU A 589 27.75 -12.20 -21.47
C GLU A 589 28.51 -11.86 -22.76
N ARG A 590 27.80 -11.50 -23.84
CA ARG A 590 28.41 -11.04 -25.10
C ARG A 590 28.84 -9.57 -25.09
N GLY A 591 28.49 -8.80 -24.06
CA GLY A 591 28.73 -7.35 -24.01
C GLY A 591 27.85 -6.53 -24.97
N GLU A 592 26.73 -7.09 -25.43
CA GLU A 592 25.79 -6.49 -26.40
C GLU A 592 24.54 -5.91 -25.73
N TRP A 593 24.39 -6.07 -24.42
CA TRP A 593 23.22 -5.59 -23.69
C TRP A 593 23.15 -4.06 -23.70
N ASN A 594 22.22 -3.54 -24.51
CA ASN A 594 21.81 -2.15 -24.43
C ASN A 594 20.90 -2.00 -23.22
N GLU A 595 21.45 -1.46 -22.12
CA GLU A 595 20.78 -1.22 -20.84
C GLU A 595 19.48 -0.40 -20.96
N ASN A 596 19.19 0.15 -22.14
CA ASN A 596 17.89 0.69 -22.54
C ASN A 596 17.28 -0.11 -23.69
N TYR A 597 16.96 -1.39 -23.44
CA TYR A 597 16.49 -2.35 -24.45
C TYR A 597 15.28 -1.85 -25.26
N PHE A 598 14.33 -1.19 -24.58
CA PHE A 598 13.12 -0.64 -25.21
C PHE A 598 13.31 0.74 -25.85
N SER A 599 14.53 1.28 -25.84
CA SER A 599 14.87 2.58 -26.43
C SER A 599 13.96 3.71 -25.94
N ARG A 600 13.72 3.78 -24.63
CA ARG A 600 12.94 4.85 -24.01
C ARG A 600 13.77 6.15 -23.94
N PRO A 601 13.15 7.34 -23.96
CA PRO A 601 13.87 8.59 -23.75
C PRO A 601 14.52 8.64 -22.36
N SER A 602 15.54 9.48 -22.16
CA SER A 602 16.03 9.78 -20.81
C SER A 602 15.05 10.70 -20.07
N LEU A 603 15.15 10.78 -18.74
CA LEU A 603 14.35 11.73 -17.96
C LEU A 603 14.56 13.19 -18.43
N ARG A 604 15.78 13.52 -18.84
CA ARG A 604 16.13 14.85 -19.36
C ARG A 604 15.47 15.14 -20.71
N ASP A 605 15.39 14.14 -21.60
CA ASP A 605 14.67 14.27 -22.87
C ASP A 605 13.17 14.51 -22.65
N VAL A 606 12.58 13.83 -21.66
CA VAL A 606 11.17 14.03 -21.28
C VAL A 606 10.93 15.48 -20.83
N ILE A 607 11.79 16.02 -19.97
CA ILE A 607 11.71 17.43 -19.52
C ILE A 607 11.79 18.37 -20.73
N SER A 608 12.80 18.21 -21.58
CA SER A 608 13.00 19.09 -22.74
C SER A 608 11.77 19.12 -23.63
N ARG A 609 11.17 17.96 -23.92
CA ARG A 609 9.98 17.87 -24.78
C ARG A 609 8.75 18.49 -24.14
N LEU A 610 8.56 18.34 -22.83
CA LEU A 610 7.46 18.98 -22.11
C LEU A 610 7.60 20.51 -22.09
N GLU A 611 8.81 21.03 -21.84
CA GLU A 611 9.11 22.46 -21.85
C GLU A 611 8.98 23.05 -23.27
N ASP A 612 9.46 22.34 -24.30
CA ASP A 612 9.30 22.75 -25.71
C ASP A 612 7.83 22.82 -26.12
N PHE A 613 7.00 21.89 -25.65
CA PHE A 613 5.57 21.96 -25.87
C PHE A 613 4.94 23.12 -25.09
N GLN A 614 5.30 23.31 -23.82
CA GLN A 614 4.79 24.42 -23.01
C GLN A 614 5.10 25.78 -23.63
N ARG A 615 6.33 26.00 -24.11
CA ARG A 615 6.72 27.24 -24.80
C ARG A 615 5.88 27.51 -26.04
N ARG A 616 5.55 26.49 -26.82
CA ARG A 616 4.75 26.62 -28.06
C ARG A 616 3.25 26.79 -27.80
N SER A 617 2.74 26.22 -26.71
CA SER A 617 1.30 26.18 -26.41
C SER A 617 0.83 27.31 -25.49
N LEU A 618 1.75 27.96 -24.76
CA LEU A 618 1.45 29.05 -23.81
C LEU A 618 2.12 30.38 -24.20
N SER A 619 2.78 30.46 -25.36
CA SER A 619 3.09 31.73 -26.03
C SER A 619 1.91 32.18 -26.85
#